data_AF-A0AAV5M1S0-F1
#
_entry.id   AF-A0AAV5M1S0-F1
#
_cell.length_a   1.000
_cell.length_b   1.000
_cell.length_c   1.000
_cell.angle_alpha   90.00
_cell.angle_beta   90.00
_cell.angle_gamma   90.00
#
_symmetry.space_group_name_H-M   'P 1'
#
loop_
_entity.id
_entity.type
_entity.pdbx_description
1 polymer ?
#
loop_
_entity_poly.entity_id
_entity_poly.type
_entity_poly.pdbx_seq_one_letter_code
_entity_poly.pdbx_strand_id
1 'polypeptide(L)' 'MNLKKKPSGQEIYEVVSTVLGLSQQEIFKAVQLLLNGDPEQFYLLKSLPDDKKYDWLAFLLSVVGFSGTSST' A
#
# COMPACT_ATOMS: atom_id res chain seq x y z
N MET A 1 6.89 25.30 -5.39
CA MET A 1 7.20 23.96 -4.83
C MET A 1 5.89 23.36 -4.32
N ASN A 2 5.35 22.35 -5.00
CA ASN A 2 4.17 21.63 -4.49
C ASN A 2 4.65 20.72 -3.36
N LEU A 3 4.50 21.15 -2.12
CA LEU A 3 4.69 20.30 -0.94
C LEU A 3 3.61 19.22 -0.98
N LYS A 4 3.92 18.06 -1.58
CA LYS A 4 3.09 16.86 -1.43
C LYS A 4 3.00 16.57 0.07
N LYS A 5 1.88 16.95 0.70
CA LYS A 5 1.63 16.70 2.11
C LYS A 5 1.70 15.19 2.37
N LYS A 6 2.18 14.77 3.54
CA LYS A 6 2.12 13.36 3.89
C LYS A 6 0.63 12.94 3.92
N PRO A 7 0.21 11.91 3.16
CA PRO A 7 -1.16 11.45 3.18
C PRO A 7 -1.54 11.00 4.59
N SER A 8 -2.79 11.26 4.99
CA SER A 8 -3.29 10.81 6.29
C SER A 8 -3.58 9.31 6.27
N GLY A 9 -3.52 8.64 7.42
CA GLY A 9 -3.87 7.22 7.51
C GLY A 9 -5.29 6.91 7.06
N GLN A 10 -6.22 7.85 7.28
CA GLN A 10 -7.58 7.74 6.79
C GLN A 10 -7.64 7.80 5.26
N GLU A 11 -6.95 8.75 4.63
CA GLU A 11 -6.90 8.86 3.17
C GLU A 11 -6.31 7.60 2.53
N ILE A 12 -5.26 7.03 3.14
CA ILE A 12 -4.65 5.79 2.70
C ILE A 12 -5.64 4.62 2.81
N TYR A 13 -6.33 4.49 3.96
CA TYR A 13 -7.31 3.44 4.18
C TYR A 13 -8.47 3.52 3.19
N GLU A 14 -9.01 4.71 2.93
CA GLU A 14 -10.08 4.91 1.95
C GLU A 14 -9.66 4.41 0.57
N VAL A 15 -8.46 4.76 0.09
CA VAL A 15 -7.98 4.31 -1.22
C VAL A 15 -7.75 2.80 -1.24
N VAL A 16 -7.07 2.25 -0.24
CA VAL A 16 -6.73 0.81 -0.20
C VAL A 16 -7.98 -0.06 -0.06
N SER A 17 -8.96 0.36 0.74
CA SER A 17 -10.21 -0.38 0.95
C SER A 17 -11.14 -0.41 -0.28
N THR A 18 -10.98 0.53 -1.22
CA THR A 18 -11.71 0.49 -2.50
C THR A 18 -11.16 -0.52 -3.50
N VAL A 19 -9.97 -1.07 -3.24
CA VAL A 19 -9.35 -2.06 -4.12
C VAL A 19 -9.98 -3.43 -3.88
N LEU A 20 -10.71 -3.92 -4.89
CA LEU A 20 -11.34 -5.23 -4.87
C LEU A 20 -10.28 -6.33 -4.89
N GLY A 21 -10.55 -7.43 -4.19
CA GLY A 21 -9.68 -8.61 -4.16
C GLY A 21 -8.71 -8.68 -2.98
N LEU A 22 -8.57 -7.61 -2.19
CA LEU A 22 -7.79 -7.65 -0.94
C LEU A 22 -8.63 -8.13 0.24
N SER A 23 -8.05 -8.99 1.06
CA SER A 23 -8.58 -9.32 2.38
C SER A 23 -8.41 -8.17 3.36
N GLN A 24 -9.21 -8.15 4.43
CA GLN A 24 -9.11 -7.11 5.46
C GLN A 24 -7.72 -7.05 6.12
N GLN A 25 -7.03 -8.18 6.25
CA GLN A 25 -5.66 -8.22 6.77
C GLN A 25 -4.66 -7.59 5.81
N GLU A 26 -4.81 -7.82 4.51
CA GLU A 26 -3.96 -7.21 3.47
C GLU A 26 -4.19 -5.70 3.40
N ILE A 27 -5.44 -5.25 3.54
CA ILE A 27 -5.78 -3.82 3.63
C ILE A 27 -5.02 -3.18 4.79
N PHE A 28 -5.09 -3.74 6.00
CA PHE A 28 -4.39 -3.16 7.15
C PHE A 28 -2.86 -3.18 6.99
N LYS A 29 -2.29 -4.26 6.44
CA LYS A 29 -0.85 -4.33 6.15
C LYS A 29 -0.43 -3.28 5.14
N ALA A 30 -1.17 -3.12 4.04
CA ALA A 30 -0.89 -2.13 3.01
C ALA A 30 -0.99 -0.70 3.56
N VAL A 31 -2.01 -0.42 4.38
CA VAL A 31 -2.17 0.88 5.03
C VAL A 31 -1.00 1.18 5.97
N GLN A 32 -0.57 0.22 6.79
CA GLN A 32 0.58 0.38 7.67
C GLN A 32 1.88 0.61 6.88
N LEU A 33 2.06 -0.08 5.76
CA LEU A 33 3.22 0.08 4.88
C LEU A 33 3.25 1.47 4.23
N LEU A 34 2.13 1.94 3.71
CA LEU A 34 2.04 3.25 3.07
C LEU A 34 2.14 4.40 4.09
N LEU A 35 1.70 4.19 5.34
CA LEU A 35 1.85 5.16 6.44
C LEU A 35 3.31 5.35 6.88
N ASN A 36 4.05 4.25 6.96
CA ASN A 36 5.44 4.22 7.41
C ASN A 36 6.45 4.38 6.27
N GLY A 37 6.03 4.10 5.04
CA GLY A 37 6.84 4.16 3.83
C GLY A 37 6.88 5.53 3.19
N ASP A 38 7.34 5.54 1.94
CA ASP A 38 7.49 6.75 1.16
C ASP A 38 6.12 7.26 0.64
N PRO A 39 5.78 8.55 0.83
CA PRO A 39 4.52 9.11 0.34
C PRO A 39 4.30 8.95 -1.16
N GLU A 40 5.37 8.90 -1.98
CA GLU A 40 5.26 8.70 -3.42
C GLU A 40 4.66 7.33 -3.78
N GLN A 41 4.84 6.30 -2.95
CA GLN A 41 4.19 5.01 -3.16
C GLN A 41 2.65 5.12 -3.10
N PHE A 42 2.14 5.95 -2.19
CA PHE A 42 0.70 6.23 -2.11
C PHE A 42 0.23 7.09 -3.29
N TYR A 43 1.00 8.11 -3.66
CA TYR A 43 0.66 8.94 -4.83
C TYR A 43 0.64 8.13 -6.13
N LEU A 44 1.58 7.19 -6.29
CA LEU A 44 1.61 6.26 -7.40
C LEU A 44 0.36 5.38 -7.40
N LEU A 45 0.03 4.74 -6.26
CA LEU A 45 -1.21 3.96 -6.10
C LEU A 45 -2.46 4.74 -6.52
N LYS A 46 -2.55 6.02 -6.14
CA LYS A 46 -3.67 6.90 -6.49
C LYS A 46 -3.74 7.25 -7.98
N SER A 47 -2.59 7.28 -8.66
CA SER A 47 -2.49 7.54 -10.11
C SER A 47 -2.72 6.31 -10.97
N LEU A 48 -2.60 5.11 -10.40
CA LEU A 48 -2.82 3.86 -11.12
C LEU A 48 -4.32 3.65 -11.42
N PRO A 49 -4.66 3.05 -12.57
CA PRO A 49 -6.02 2.62 -12.84
C PRO A 49 -6.40 1.44 -11.93
N ASP A 50 -7.70 1.24 -11.69
CA ASP A 50 -8.20 0.29 -10.70
C ASP A 50 -7.75 -1.15 -10.94
N ASP A 51 -7.57 -1.56 -12.20
CA ASP A 51 -7.03 -2.86 -12.59
C ASP A 51 -5.57 -3.07 -12.15
N LYS A 52 -4.79 -1.99 -12.01
CA LYS A 52 -3.39 -2.03 -11.59
C LYS A 52 -3.17 -1.75 -10.12
N LYS A 53 -4.15 -1.18 -9.42
CA LYS A 53 -4.05 -0.93 -7.97
C LYS A 53 -3.89 -2.22 -7.17
N TYR A 54 -4.63 -3.26 -7.55
CA TYR A 54 -4.51 -4.57 -6.91
C TYR A 54 -3.10 -5.15 -7.11
N ASP A 55 -2.61 -5.23 -8.35
CA ASP A 55 -1.26 -5.74 -8.65
C ASP A 55 -0.16 -4.99 -7.89
N TRP A 56 -0.29 -3.66 -7.80
CA TRP A 56 0.65 -2.83 -7.07
C TRP A 56 0.63 -3.10 -5.56
N LEU A 57 -0.55 -3.19 -4.96
CA LEU A 57 -0.68 -3.51 -3.54
C LEU A 57 -0.21 -4.94 -3.24
N ALA A 58 -0.51 -5.89 -4.12
CA ALA A 58 -0.01 -7.25 -4.02
C ALA A 58 1.52 -7.30 -4.09
N PHE A 59 2.14 -6.53 -4.99
CA PHE A 59 3.60 -6.38 -5.05
C PHE A 59 4.17 -5.83 -3.74
N LEU A 60 3.63 -4.71 -3.22
CA LEU A 60 4.07 -4.12 -1.96
C LEU A 60 3.96 -5.10 -0.78
N LEU A 61 2.85 -5.83 -0.70
CA LEU A 61 2.62 -6.83 0.34
C LEU A 61 3.56 -8.04 0.20
N SER A 62 3.89 -8.45 -1.03
CA SER A 62 4.83 -9.56 -1.29
C SER A 62 6.27 -9.22 -0.95
N VAL A 63 6.71 -7.98 -1.22
CA VAL A 63 8.09 -7.51 -0.96
C VAL A 63 8.38 -7.48 0.54
N VAL A 64 7.37 -7.19 1.35
CA VAL A 64 7.47 -7.17 2.83
C VAL A 64 7.31 -8.57 3.43
N GLY A 65 6.92 -9.56 2.61
CA GLY A 65 6.64 -10.93 3.01
C GLY A 65 7.83 -11.88 3.07
N PHE A 66 9.08 -11.45 2.87
CA PHE A 66 10.24 -12.34 2.96
C PHE A 66 11.38 -11.79 3.82
N SER A 67 11.15 -11.72 5.13
CA SER A 67 12.22 -11.77 6.13
C SER A 67 11.84 -12.78 7.20
N GLY A 68 12.07 -14.05 6.91
CA GLY A 68 11.94 -15.12 7.89
C GLY A 68 11.58 -16.46 7.26
N THR A 69 12.55 -17.13 6.66
CA THR A 69 13.15 -18.34 7.26
C THR A 69 14.31 -18.81 6.39
N SER A 70 15.52 -18.71 6.94
CA SER A 70 16.66 -19.64 6.80
C SER A 70 17.65 -19.22 7.88
N SER A 71 18.22 -20.05 8.75
CA SER A 71 17.98 -21.42 9.21
C SER A 71 18.71 -21.51 10.54
N THR A 72 18.22 -22.37 11.44
CA THR A 72 18.93 -22.85 12.62
C THR A 72 20.22 -23.57 12.23
#